data_AF-A0A1W9QJX1-F1
#
_entry.id   AF-A0A1W9QJX1-F1
#
_cell.length_a   1.000
_cell.length_b   1.000
_cell.length_c   1.000
_cell.angle_alpha   90.00
_cell.angle_beta   90.00
_cell.angle_gamma   90.00
#
_symmetry.space_group_name_H-M   'P 1'
#
loop_
_entity.id
_entity.type
_entity.pdbx_description
1 polymer ?
#
loop_
_entity_poly.entity_id
_entity_poly.type
_entity_poly.pdbx_seq_one_letter_code
_entity_poly.pdbx_strand_id
1 'polypeptide(L)'
;MGAQEKTKASPARKRTLRLGCVALATALTALGLLRLEARELESRLKERATSISAHLSATLAGPLESLHAVRSLLQTPGRAVSEADFSYFCEQALRRHPEITSIGWFPFVPGDKRAEFEALVQKSHPNYRIKSPGSETSPTAFLHIPLTYTSPRNIKALGLDLRTNREEAERARAAQEQGKVTATDRSQLSEEARGTYGVVTYAPVKNSDWALASGGDHFKDGVIALTFRLPTLMDGALAHQDMSGVALRLMDPAAAPEKRELMSVGTLEGAARARATIPFADRVYELTVGSSGRGAPLLTRRSSLRRARWPQLGLDRRAPGARSAPQRHLSDTRAISPRRTGRQRRDGRRVSGPPRSAQAPSRDQNCPS
;
A
#
# COMPACT_ATOMS: atom_id res chain seq x y z
N MET A 1 -35.18 -50.12 -75.95
CA MET A 1 -34.03 -50.95 -75.53
C MET A 1 -32.99 -50.05 -74.88
N GLY A 2 -32.82 -50.15 -73.56
CA GLY A 2 -31.81 -49.39 -72.82
C GLY A 2 -31.49 -50.16 -71.54
N ALA A 3 -30.56 -51.10 -71.63
CA ALA A 3 -30.14 -51.93 -70.51
C ALA A 3 -29.32 -51.07 -69.53
N GLN A 4 -29.88 -50.78 -68.35
CA GLN A 4 -29.10 -50.24 -67.25
C GLN A 4 -28.25 -51.35 -66.62
N GLU A 5 -26.98 -51.35 -66.97
CA GLU A 5 -25.95 -52.16 -66.35
C GLU A 5 -25.70 -51.65 -64.91
N LYS A 6 -26.41 -52.24 -63.93
CA LYS A 6 -26.15 -52.01 -62.51
C LYS A 6 -24.81 -52.64 -62.14
N THR A 7 -23.74 -51.84 -62.19
CA THR A 7 -22.41 -52.19 -61.72
C THR A 7 -22.44 -52.53 -60.21
N LYS A 8 -22.59 -53.82 -59.88
CA LYS A 8 -22.51 -54.34 -58.51
C LYS A 8 -21.09 -54.09 -57.98
N ALA A 9 -20.95 -53.14 -57.07
CA ALA A 9 -19.68 -52.85 -56.40
C ALA A 9 -19.07 -54.12 -55.77
N SER A 10 -17.81 -54.41 -56.14
CA SER A 10 -17.01 -55.54 -55.65
C SER A 10 -16.99 -55.62 -54.11
N PRO A 11 -17.00 -56.83 -53.51
CA PRO A 11 -16.96 -57.02 -52.05
C PRO A 11 -15.75 -56.34 -51.39
N ALA A 12 -14.63 -56.17 -52.10
CA ALA A 12 -13.46 -55.42 -51.63
C ALA A 12 -13.76 -53.93 -51.45
N ARG A 13 -14.50 -53.32 -52.39
CA ARG A 13 -14.92 -51.90 -52.35
C ARG A 13 -15.91 -51.62 -51.21
N LYS A 14 -16.76 -52.60 -50.89
CA LYS A 14 -17.67 -52.51 -49.73
C LYS A 14 -16.92 -52.60 -48.39
N ARG A 15 -15.85 -53.38 -48.32
CA ARG A 15 -15.00 -53.50 -47.12
C ARG A 15 -14.17 -52.23 -46.87
N THR A 16 -13.55 -51.65 -47.91
CA THR A 16 -12.78 -50.41 -47.78
C THR A 16 -13.65 -49.22 -47.37
N LEU A 17 -14.87 -49.12 -47.92
CA LEU A 17 -15.83 -48.08 -47.52
C LEU A 17 -16.23 -48.19 -46.04
N ARG A 18 -16.51 -49.41 -45.55
CA ARG A 18 -16.85 -49.65 -44.14
C ARG A 18 -15.70 -49.27 -43.19
N LEU A 19 -14.48 -49.64 -43.54
CA LEU A 19 -13.28 -49.26 -42.76
C LEU A 19 -13.08 -47.75 -42.72
N GLY A 20 -13.29 -47.07 -43.86
CA GLY A 20 -13.24 -45.60 -43.93
C GLY A 20 -14.30 -44.93 -43.04
N CYS A 21 -15.53 -45.43 -43.03
CA CYS A 21 -16.59 -44.90 -42.16
C CYS A 21 -16.28 -45.11 -40.66
N VAL A 22 -15.72 -46.26 -40.27
CA VAL A 22 -15.33 -46.51 -38.88
C VAL A 22 -14.20 -45.59 -38.46
N ALA A 23 -13.14 -45.46 -39.28
CA ALA A 23 -12.02 -44.55 -38.99
C ALA A 23 -12.48 -43.10 -38.86
N LEU A 24 -13.39 -42.65 -39.74
CA LEU A 24 -13.98 -41.32 -39.67
C LEU A 24 -14.82 -41.12 -38.41
N ALA A 25 -15.66 -42.10 -38.04
CA ALA A 25 -16.46 -42.03 -36.82
C ALA A 25 -15.56 -41.95 -35.58
N THR A 26 -14.53 -42.78 -35.48
CA THR A 26 -13.54 -42.73 -34.39
C THR A 26 -12.82 -41.39 -34.33
N ALA A 27 -12.38 -40.84 -35.47
CA ALA A 27 -11.73 -39.55 -35.53
C ALA A 27 -12.66 -38.41 -35.08
N LEU A 28 -13.93 -38.43 -35.47
CA LEU A 28 -14.94 -37.44 -35.06
C LEU A 28 -15.26 -37.54 -33.56
N THR A 29 -15.37 -38.75 -33.02
CA THR A 29 -15.58 -38.96 -31.57
C THR A 29 -14.36 -38.47 -30.78
N ALA A 30 -13.14 -38.82 -31.20
CA ALA A 30 -11.91 -38.34 -30.57
C ALA A 30 -11.81 -36.81 -30.61
N LEU A 31 -12.12 -36.20 -31.75
CA LEU A 31 -12.17 -34.75 -31.88
C LEU A 31 -13.24 -34.12 -30.96
N GLY A 32 -14.40 -34.77 -30.82
CA GLY A 32 -15.45 -34.34 -29.90
C GLY A 32 -15.01 -34.36 -28.44
N LEU A 33 -14.35 -35.45 -28.01
CA LEU A 33 -13.80 -35.60 -26.65
C LEU A 33 -12.74 -34.54 -26.37
N LEU A 34 -11.77 -34.35 -27.29
CA LEU A 34 -10.73 -33.31 -27.16
C LEU A 34 -11.32 -31.91 -27.04
N ARG A 35 -12.42 -31.62 -27.76
CA ARG A 35 -13.12 -30.33 -27.65
C ARG A 35 -13.86 -30.16 -26.33
N LEU A 36 -14.44 -31.23 -25.79
CA LEU A 36 -15.10 -31.20 -24.48
C LEU A 36 -14.08 -30.98 -23.36
N GLU A 37 -12.98 -31.72 -23.38
CA GLU A 37 -11.88 -31.55 -22.42
C GLU A 37 -11.30 -30.13 -22.47
N ALA A 38 -11.09 -29.58 -23.68
CA ALA A 38 -10.62 -28.21 -23.84
C ALA A 38 -11.60 -27.18 -23.24
N ARG A 39 -12.90 -27.34 -23.49
CA ARG A 39 -13.94 -26.47 -22.91
C ARG A 39 -14.01 -26.57 -21.39
N GLU A 40 -13.90 -27.78 -20.85
CA GLU A 40 -13.91 -28.00 -19.40
C GLU A 40 -12.69 -27.36 -18.74
N LEU A 41 -11.51 -27.49 -19.35
CA LEU A 41 -10.29 -26.82 -18.90
C LEU A 41 -10.45 -25.29 -18.95
N GLU A 42 -10.95 -24.73 -20.04
CA GLU A 42 -11.20 -23.30 -20.16
C GLU A 42 -12.19 -22.78 -19.10
N SER A 43 -13.28 -23.51 -18.84
CA SER A 43 -14.24 -23.15 -17.78
C SER A 43 -13.58 -23.15 -16.41
N ARG A 44 -12.83 -24.21 -16.08
CA ARG A 44 -12.10 -24.31 -14.81
C ARG A 44 -11.09 -23.18 -14.64
N LEU A 45 -10.34 -22.84 -15.69
CA LEU A 45 -9.39 -21.72 -15.66
C LEU A 45 -10.12 -20.39 -15.47
N LYS A 46 -11.28 -20.19 -16.11
CA LYS A 46 -12.08 -18.97 -15.97
C LYS A 46 -12.64 -18.79 -14.56
N GLU A 47 -13.13 -19.87 -13.95
CA GLU A 47 -13.57 -19.88 -12.55
C GLU A 47 -12.41 -19.53 -11.61
N ARG A 48 -11.23 -20.14 -11.81
CA ARG A 48 -10.02 -19.81 -11.04
C ARG A 48 -9.59 -18.36 -11.24
N ALA A 49 -9.55 -17.86 -12.48
CA ALA A 49 -9.21 -16.47 -12.78
C ALA A 49 -10.17 -15.49 -12.09
N THR A 50 -11.47 -15.79 -12.11
CA THR A 50 -12.50 -14.96 -11.46
C THR A 50 -12.29 -14.94 -9.95
N SER A 51 -12.12 -16.11 -9.33
CA SER A 51 -11.89 -16.22 -7.88
C SER A 51 -10.61 -15.48 -7.46
N ILE A 52 -9.48 -15.78 -8.10
CA ILE A 52 -8.19 -15.13 -7.81
C ILE A 52 -8.27 -13.62 -8.03
N SER A 53 -8.92 -13.15 -9.10
CA SER A 53 -9.09 -11.71 -9.33
C SER A 53 -9.94 -11.04 -8.27
N ALA A 54 -10.98 -11.70 -7.75
CA ALA A 54 -11.82 -11.15 -6.69
C ALA A 54 -11.02 -11.04 -5.38
N HIS A 55 -10.22 -12.05 -5.04
CA HIS A 55 -9.35 -12.02 -3.86
C HIS A 55 -8.24 -10.96 -3.98
N LEU A 56 -7.58 -10.86 -5.14
CA LEU A 56 -6.61 -9.79 -5.38
C LEU A 56 -7.26 -8.40 -5.29
N SER A 57 -8.44 -8.23 -5.89
CA SER A 57 -9.18 -6.96 -5.83
C SER A 57 -9.51 -6.58 -4.38
N ALA A 58 -9.99 -7.53 -3.57
CA ALA A 58 -10.29 -7.31 -2.17
C ALA A 58 -9.02 -6.97 -1.35
N THR A 59 -7.92 -7.69 -1.61
CA THR A 59 -6.62 -7.47 -0.94
C THR A 59 -6.03 -6.09 -1.28
N LEU A 60 -6.23 -5.61 -2.50
CA LEU A 60 -5.81 -4.28 -2.94
C LEU A 60 -6.73 -3.16 -2.38
N ALA A 61 -8.04 -3.40 -2.34
CA ALA A 61 -9.03 -2.40 -1.95
C ALA A 61 -9.06 -2.13 -0.44
N GLY A 62 -8.95 -3.16 0.41
CA GLY A 62 -9.03 -3.02 1.87
C GLY A 62 -8.07 -1.98 2.47
N PRO A 63 -6.77 -2.01 2.12
CA PRO A 63 -5.80 -0.97 2.46
C PRO A 63 -6.23 0.47 2.13
N LEU A 64 -6.88 0.66 0.97
CA LEU A 64 -7.31 1.97 0.50
C LEU A 64 -8.49 2.52 1.31
N GLU A 65 -9.24 1.69 2.04
CA GLU A 65 -10.24 2.18 2.98
C GLU A 65 -9.57 2.78 4.24
N SER A 66 -8.46 2.19 4.68
CA SER A 66 -7.69 2.69 5.83
C SER A 66 -7.10 4.09 5.56
N LEU A 67 -6.87 4.44 4.30
CA LEU A 67 -6.48 5.79 3.88
C LEU A 67 -7.52 6.85 4.24
N HIS A 68 -8.81 6.54 4.12
CA HIS A 68 -9.86 7.50 4.47
C HIS A 68 -9.76 7.88 5.93
N ALA A 69 -9.45 6.91 6.80
CA ALA A 69 -9.27 7.12 8.22
C ALA A 69 -8.04 8.00 8.53
N VAL A 70 -6.90 7.75 7.89
CA VAL A 70 -5.68 8.59 8.06
C VAL A 70 -5.92 10.00 7.54
N ARG A 71 -6.62 10.14 6.41
CA ARG A 71 -7.01 11.44 5.87
C ARG A 71 -7.92 12.20 6.85
N SER A 72 -8.90 11.54 7.45
CA SER A 72 -9.78 12.15 8.46
C SER A 72 -9.00 12.64 9.69
N LEU A 73 -7.96 11.91 10.13
CA LEU A 73 -7.07 12.37 11.20
C LEU A 73 -6.42 13.71 10.84
N LEU A 74 -5.85 13.82 9.64
CA LEU A 74 -5.18 15.05 9.17
C LEU A 74 -6.15 16.21 8.93
N GLN A 75 -7.39 15.92 8.57
CA GLN A 75 -8.44 16.91 8.30
C GLN A 75 -9.29 17.26 9.53
N THR A 76 -8.97 16.71 10.72
CA THR A 76 -9.75 16.99 11.92
C THR A 76 -9.61 18.47 12.30
N PRO A 77 -10.70 19.26 12.29
CA PRO A 77 -10.62 20.70 12.49
C PRO A 77 -10.01 21.06 13.84
N GLY A 78 -9.11 22.04 13.85
CA GLY A 78 -8.51 22.57 15.08
C GLY A 78 -7.50 21.64 15.76
N ARG A 79 -7.16 20.48 15.15
CA ARG A 79 -6.23 19.51 15.74
C ARG A 79 -4.92 19.46 14.96
N ALA A 80 -3.85 19.95 15.58
CA ALA A 80 -2.49 19.64 15.13
C ALA A 80 -2.21 18.13 15.30
N VAL A 81 -1.53 17.53 14.32
CA VAL A 81 -1.20 16.10 14.32
C VAL A 81 0.30 15.93 14.50
N SER A 82 0.71 15.28 15.59
CA SER A 82 2.11 14.94 15.83
C SER A 82 2.53 13.67 15.06
N GLU A 83 3.84 13.45 14.91
CA GLU A 83 4.37 12.18 14.37
C GLU A 83 3.88 10.97 15.19
N ALA A 84 3.73 11.13 16.51
CA ALA A 84 3.25 10.08 17.40
C ALA A 84 1.77 9.75 17.16
N ASP A 85 0.91 10.76 17.00
CA ASP A 85 -0.51 10.58 16.62
C ASP A 85 -0.61 9.85 15.28
N PHE A 86 0.15 10.31 14.29
CA PHE A 86 0.17 9.73 12.95
C PHE A 86 0.63 8.26 12.98
N SER A 87 1.72 7.98 13.69
CA SER A 87 2.29 6.63 13.81
C SER A 87 1.31 5.68 14.48
N TYR A 88 0.76 6.07 15.63
CA TYR A 88 -0.20 5.26 16.39
C TYR A 88 -1.42 4.87 15.54
N PHE A 89 -1.94 5.83 14.77
CA PHE A 89 -3.09 5.59 13.91
C PHE A 89 -2.75 4.67 12.73
N CYS A 90 -1.63 4.91 12.07
CA CYS A 90 -1.18 4.12 10.91
C CYS A 90 -0.80 2.68 11.28
N GLU A 91 -0.23 2.44 12.46
CA GLU A 91 0.14 1.10 12.91
C GLU A 91 -1.03 0.11 12.94
N GLN A 92 -2.25 0.58 13.25
CA GLN A 92 -3.42 -0.28 13.24
C GLN A 92 -3.81 -0.71 11.82
N ALA A 93 -3.57 0.14 10.82
CA ALA A 93 -3.76 -0.21 9.41
C ALA A 93 -2.71 -1.22 8.96
N LEU A 94 -1.43 -0.97 9.28
CA LEU A 94 -0.32 -1.88 8.95
C LEU A 94 -0.49 -3.27 9.57
N ARG A 95 -1.03 -3.36 10.80
CA ARG A 95 -1.32 -4.66 11.45
C ARG A 95 -2.44 -5.44 10.74
N ARG A 96 -3.44 -4.75 10.18
CA ARG A 96 -4.56 -5.38 9.47
C ARG A 96 -4.23 -5.74 8.02
N HIS A 97 -3.26 -5.04 7.44
CA HIS A 97 -2.92 -5.11 6.02
C HIS A 97 -1.40 -5.35 5.85
N PRO A 98 -0.91 -6.59 6.05
CA PRO A 98 0.51 -6.91 5.97
C PRO A 98 1.13 -6.67 4.59
N GLU A 99 0.32 -6.57 3.53
CA GLU A 99 0.71 -6.18 2.18
C GLU A 99 1.22 -4.73 2.08
N ILE A 100 0.89 -3.87 3.04
CA ILE A 100 1.39 -2.50 3.16
C ILE A 100 2.66 -2.51 4.00
N THR A 101 3.72 -1.94 3.44
CA THR A 101 5.03 -1.80 4.12
C THR A 101 5.15 -0.50 4.90
N SER A 102 4.61 0.59 4.35
CA SER A 102 4.66 1.90 4.97
C SER A 102 3.49 2.79 4.57
N ILE A 103 3.13 3.71 5.45
CA ILE A 103 2.22 4.82 5.21
C ILE A 103 2.99 6.12 5.47
N GLY A 104 3.02 7.02 4.49
CA GLY A 104 3.76 8.29 4.58
C GLY A 104 2.88 9.52 4.35
N TRP A 105 3.18 10.62 5.03
CA TRP A 105 2.57 11.94 4.81
C TRP A 105 3.52 12.88 4.10
N PHE A 106 3.07 13.43 2.97
CA PHE A 106 3.83 14.31 2.09
C PHE A 106 3.08 15.63 1.84
N PRO A 107 3.24 16.64 2.70
CA PRO A 107 2.68 17.97 2.45
C PRO A 107 3.27 18.59 1.19
N PHE A 108 2.49 19.43 0.52
CA PHE A 108 2.92 20.23 -0.61
C PHE A 108 3.44 21.56 -0.07
N VAL A 109 4.74 21.81 -0.25
CA VAL A 109 5.45 22.93 0.35
C VAL A 109 5.88 23.90 -0.75
N PRO A 110 5.27 25.10 -0.84
CA PRO A 110 5.73 26.13 -1.77
C PRO A 110 7.23 26.43 -1.56
N GLY A 111 7.94 26.63 -2.66
CA GLY A 111 9.40 26.81 -2.66
C GLY A 111 9.87 27.97 -1.79
N ASP A 112 9.17 29.09 -1.87
CA ASP A 112 9.38 30.29 -1.06
C ASP A 112 9.06 30.08 0.44
N LYS A 113 8.30 29.03 0.77
CA LYS A 113 7.95 28.63 2.14
C LYS A 113 8.80 27.50 2.70
N ARG A 114 9.80 27.02 1.95
CA ARG A 114 10.68 25.92 2.39
C ARG A 114 11.32 26.15 3.76
N ALA A 115 11.93 27.32 3.98
CA ALA A 115 12.64 27.59 5.23
C ALA A 115 11.69 27.65 6.44
N GLU A 116 10.50 28.24 6.25
CA GLU A 116 9.42 28.27 7.24
C GLU A 116 8.95 26.86 7.58
N PHE A 117 8.77 26.02 6.56
CA PHE A 117 8.39 24.62 6.71
C PHE A 117 9.46 23.78 7.44
N GLU A 118 10.74 23.92 7.07
CA GLU A 118 11.82 23.21 7.75
C GLU A 118 11.88 23.61 9.23
N ALA A 119 11.80 24.90 9.54
CA ALA A 119 11.78 25.40 10.93
C ALA A 119 10.56 24.88 11.73
N LEU A 120 9.41 24.75 11.07
CA LEU A 120 8.20 24.15 11.64
C LEU A 120 8.45 22.71 12.09
N VAL A 121 8.91 21.85 11.17
CA VAL A 121 9.12 20.42 11.44
C VAL A 121 10.30 20.21 12.40
N GLN A 122 11.28 21.12 12.40
CA GLN A 122 12.41 21.08 13.32
C GLN A 122 12.06 21.21 14.81
N LYS A 123 10.87 21.73 15.14
CA LYS A 123 10.38 21.76 16.53
C LYS A 123 10.27 20.35 17.14
N SER A 124 9.94 19.35 16.32
CA SER A 124 9.90 17.93 16.72
C SER A 124 11.08 17.12 16.18
N HIS A 125 11.68 17.55 15.06
CA HIS A 125 12.80 16.87 14.41
C HIS A 125 13.98 17.82 14.15
N PRO A 126 14.86 18.07 15.15
CA PRO A 126 15.87 19.13 15.07
C PRO A 126 16.77 19.11 13.82
N ASN A 127 17.00 17.94 13.23
CA ASN A 127 17.86 17.76 12.05
C ASN A 127 17.09 17.67 10.72
N TYR A 128 15.79 18.01 10.70
CA TYR A 128 14.97 17.91 9.50
C TYR A 128 15.40 18.90 8.43
N ARG A 129 15.58 18.39 7.21
CA ARG A 129 15.87 19.15 5.99
C ARG A 129 15.14 18.53 4.82
N ILE A 130 14.63 19.34 3.90
CA ILE A 130 14.15 18.84 2.62
C ILE A 130 15.39 18.45 1.80
N LYS A 131 15.51 17.17 1.48
CA LYS A 131 16.75 16.55 1.00
C LYS A 131 16.49 15.65 -0.21
N SER A 132 17.56 15.32 -0.93
CA SER A 132 17.53 14.39 -2.06
C SER A 132 18.24 13.09 -1.73
N PRO A 133 18.02 12.00 -2.46
CA PRO A 133 18.85 10.80 -2.34
C PRO A 133 20.34 11.16 -2.49
N GLY A 134 21.14 10.86 -1.46
CA GLY A 134 22.59 11.12 -1.45
C GLY A 134 23.00 12.59 -1.25
N SER A 135 22.07 13.50 -1.00
CA SER A 135 22.36 14.91 -0.70
C SER A 135 21.52 15.39 0.48
N GLU A 136 22.15 16.06 1.44
CA GLU A 136 21.49 16.68 2.61
C GLU A 136 20.56 17.85 2.22
N THR A 137 20.49 18.23 0.95
CA THR A 137 19.68 19.36 0.47
C THR A 137 19.07 19.05 -0.89
N SER A 138 17.75 19.27 -1.02
CA SER A 138 17.05 19.22 -2.31
C SER A 138 17.31 20.49 -3.12
N PRO A 139 17.49 20.40 -4.46
CA PRO A 139 17.62 21.58 -5.32
C PRO A 139 16.43 22.54 -5.19
N THR A 140 16.66 23.83 -5.38
CA THR A 140 15.59 24.85 -5.36
C THR A 140 14.44 24.47 -6.30
N ALA A 141 13.22 24.75 -5.84
CA ALA A 141 11.98 24.36 -6.50
C ALA A 141 10.91 25.42 -6.31
N PHE A 142 9.91 25.47 -7.19
CA PHE A 142 8.65 26.15 -6.89
C PHE A 142 7.76 25.36 -5.92
N LEU A 143 7.94 24.04 -5.86
CA LEU A 143 7.17 23.13 -5.03
C LEU A 143 8.07 21.98 -4.56
N HIS A 144 8.06 21.72 -3.26
CA HIS A 144 8.64 20.54 -2.64
C HIS A 144 7.54 19.61 -2.14
N ILE A 145 7.81 18.29 -2.14
CA ILE A 145 6.87 17.27 -1.66
C ILE A 145 7.63 16.37 -0.67
N PRO A 146 8.00 16.86 0.53
CA PRO A 146 8.90 16.14 1.41
C PRO A 146 8.17 15.12 2.30
N LEU A 147 8.78 13.96 2.53
CA LEU A 147 8.29 13.00 3.52
C LEU A 147 8.39 13.59 4.94
N THR A 148 7.25 13.89 5.54
CA THR A 148 7.19 14.57 6.85
C THR A 148 6.92 13.62 7.99
N TYR A 149 5.97 12.70 7.83
CA TYR A 149 5.71 11.60 8.77
C TYR A 149 5.70 10.28 8.03
N THR A 150 6.14 9.21 8.69
CA THR A 150 6.08 7.84 8.14
C THR A 150 5.84 6.83 9.25
N SER A 151 5.06 5.79 8.92
CA SER A 151 4.85 4.62 9.77
C SER A 151 5.07 3.35 8.94
N PRO A 152 5.93 2.40 9.35
CA PRO A 152 6.78 2.47 10.53
C PRO A 152 7.78 3.62 10.46
N ARG A 153 8.19 4.14 11.62
CA ARG A 153 9.05 5.31 11.69
C ARG A 153 10.41 5.05 11.06
N ASN A 154 10.79 5.86 10.07
CA ASN A 154 12.08 5.83 9.40
C ASN A 154 12.73 7.23 9.38
N ILE A 155 13.56 7.51 10.38
CA ILE A 155 14.25 8.81 10.54
C ILE A 155 15.12 9.13 9.31
N LYS A 156 15.72 8.13 8.67
CA LYS A 156 16.60 8.34 7.51
C LYS A 156 15.82 8.80 6.28
N ALA A 157 14.57 8.39 6.13
CA ALA A 157 13.72 8.78 5.02
C ALA A 157 13.07 10.17 5.22
N LEU A 158 12.94 10.65 6.46
CA LEU A 158 12.35 11.97 6.72
C LEU A 158 13.09 13.07 5.95
N GLY A 159 12.29 13.94 5.33
CA GLY A 159 12.75 15.04 4.51
C GLY A 159 13.07 14.67 3.06
N LEU A 160 13.06 13.38 2.67
CA LEU A 160 13.24 13.00 1.27
C LEU A 160 12.14 13.66 0.41
N ASP A 161 12.58 14.46 -0.55
CA ASP A 161 11.71 15.17 -1.47
C ASP A 161 11.26 14.23 -2.60
N LEU A 162 9.96 13.93 -2.65
CA LEU A 162 9.36 13.04 -3.64
C LEU A 162 9.66 13.49 -5.07
N ARG A 163 9.89 14.79 -5.27
CA ARG A 163 10.25 15.38 -6.57
C ARG A 163 11.53 14.82 -7.18
N THR A 164 12.39 14.19 -6.38
CA THR A 164 13.59 13.51 -6.86
C THR A 164 13.30 12.22 -7.63
N ASN A 165 12.11 11.66 -7.45
CA ASN A 165 11.55 10.62 -8.30
C ASN A 165 10.46 11.24 -9.19
N ARG A 166 10.77 11.42 -10.48
CA ARG A 166 9.86 12.08 -11.44
C ARG A 166 8.49 11.40 -11.49
N GLU A 167 8.46 10.08 -11.58
CA GLU A 167 7.22 9.33 -11.72
C GLU A 167 6.35 9.50 -10.47
N GLU A 168 6.91 9.23 -9.29
CA GLU A 168 6.17 9.37 -8.02
C GLU A 168 5.64 10.79 -7.81
N ALA A 169 6.44 11.80 -8.14
CA ALA A 169 6.01 13.19 -8.06
C ALA A 169 4.86 13.52 -9.04
N GLU A 170 4.89 12.98 -10.25
CA GLU A 170 3.78 13.12 -11.22
C GLU A 170 2.51 12.44 -10.70
N ARG A 171 2.60 11.25 -10.09
CA ARG A 171 1.45 10.55 -9.52
C ARG A 171 0.86 11.26 -8.30
N ALA A 172 1.70 11.79 -7.42
CA ALA A 172 1.27 12.60 -6.28
C ALA A 172 0.54 13.88 -6.72
N ARG A 173 1.07 14.60 -7.73
CA ARG A 173 0.41 15.78 -8.30
C ARG A 173 -0.92 15.43 -8.96
N ALA A 174 -0.95 14.36 -9.77
CA ALA A 174 -2.18 13.89 -10.39
C ALA A 174 -3.26 13.53 -9.36
N ALA A 175 -2.90 12.93 -8.22
CA ALA A 175 -3.83 12.65 -7.13
C ALA A 175 -4.47 13.94 -6.59
N GLN A 176 -3.65 14.97 -6.38
CA GLN A 176 -4.11 16.29 -5.91
C GLN A 176 -5.03 17.01 -6.91
N GLU A 177 -4.64 17.03 -8.18
CA GLU A 177 -5.38 17.67 -9.26
C GLU A 177 -6.73 16.98 -9.51
N GLN A 178 -6.74 15.65 -9.56
CA GLN A 178 -7.93 14.86 -9.88
C GLN A 178 -8.84 14.62 -8.65
N GLY A 179 -8.31 14.79 -7.44
CA GLY A 179 -9.04 14.48 -6.20
C GLY A 179 -9.29 12.98 -6.00
N LYS A 180 -8.53 12.11 -6.67
CA LYS A 180 -8.67 10.65 -6.64
C LYS A 180 -7.35 9.98 -6.26
N VAL A 181 -7.43 8.74 -5.78
CA VAL A 181 -6.23 7.94 -5.51
C VAL A 181 -5.56 7.58 -6.84
N THR A 182 -4.23 7.72 -6.91
CA THR A 182 -3.42 7.28 -8.05
C THR A 182 -2.43 6.20 -7.63
N ALA A 183 -1.99 5.35 -8.57
CA ALA A 183 -0.98 4.30 -8.31
C ALA A 183 0.25 4.41 -9.24
N THR A 184 1.46 4.17 -8.74
CA THR A 184 2.67 4.06 -9.58
C THR A 184 2.67 2.80 -10.43
N ASP A 185 3.60 2.71 -11.37
CA ASP A 185 3.97 1.41 -11.93
C ASP A 185 4.80 0.60 -10.90
N ARG A 186 5.33 -0.57 -11.29
CA ARG A 186 6.22 -1.32 -10.40
C ARG A 186 7.53 -0.58 -10.23
N SER A 187 7.94 -0.36 -8.98
CA SER A 187 9.23 0.20 -8.65
C SER A 187 9.98 -0.68 -7.66
N GLN A 188 11.31 -0.57 -7.65
CA GLN A 188 12.11 -1.22 -6.63
C GLN A 188 11.96 -0.44 -5.32
N LEU A 189 11.64 -1.13 -4.23
CA LEU A 189 11.51 -0.50 -2.92
C LEU A 189 12.90 -0.13 -2.38
N SER A 190 13.16 1.16 -2.23
CA SER A 190 14.47 1.71 -1.83
C SER A 190 14.89 1.35 -0.41
N GLU A 191 13.94 0.96 0.43
CA GLU A 191 14.16 0.56 1.82
C GLU A 191 14.48 -0.95 1.97
N GLU A 192 14.49 -1.71 0.87
CA GLU A 192 14.63 -3.16 0.86
C GLU A 192 15.82 -3.69 0.07
N ALA A 193 16.07 -5.00 0.22
CA ALA A 193 17.05 -5.71 -0.58
C ALA A 193 16.75 -5.58 -2.09
N ARG A 194 17.81 -5.60 -2.91
CA ARG A 194 17.66 -5.61 -4.36
C ARG A 194 16.75 -6.75 -4.81
N GLY A 195 15.78 -6.43 -5.66
CA GLY A 195 14.82 -7.39 -6.20
C GLY A 195 13.45 -7.40 -5.52
N THR A 196 13.24 -6.68 -4.41
CA THR A 196 11.86 -6.45 -3.92
C THR A 196 11.21 -5.32 -4.70
N TYR A 197 10.11 -5.65 -5.38
CA TYR A 197 9.29 -4.69 -6.10
C TYR A 197 8.00 -4.37 -5.32
N GLY A 198 7.52 -3.15 -5.51
CA GLY A 198 6.27 -2.67 -4.96
C GLY A 198 5.54 -1.73 -5.90
N VAL A 199 4.37 -1.32 -5.44
CA VAL A 199 3.57 -0.25 -6.06
C VAL A 199 3.19 0.74 -4.96
N VAL A 200 3.16 2.03 -5.28
CA VAL A 200 2.82 3.07 -4.32
C VAL A 200 1.52 3.73 -4.74
N THR A 201 0.59 3.91 -3.81
CA THR A 201 -0.60 4.72 -4.04
C THR A 201 -0.49 6.07 -3.37
N TYR A 202 -1.06 7.11 -4.01
CA TYR A 202 -1.14 8.46 -3.46
C TYR A 202 -2.59 8.88 -3.33
N ALA A 203 -3.02 9.20 -2.12
CA ALA A 203 -4.33 9.74 -1.85
C ALA A 203 -4.24 11.24 -1.52
N PRO A 204 -5.08 12.09 -2.14
CA PRO A 204 -5.04 13.52 -1.90
C PRO A 204 -5.65 13.87 -0.54
N VAL A 205 -5.00 14.80 0.15
CA VAL A 205 -5.48 15.46 1.34
C VAL A 205 -5.52 16.96 1.04
N LYS A 206 -6.68 17.58 1.25
CA LYS A 206 -6.88 19.02 1.07
C LYS A 206 -7.37 19.63 2.37
N ASN A 207 -7.01 20.88 2.63
CA ASN A 207 -7.45 21.60 3.84
C ASN A 207 -7.19 20.82 5.14
N SER A 208 -5.99 20.24 5.28
CA SER A 208 -5.58 19.60 6.52
C SER A 208 -5.13 20.61 7.56
N ASP A 209 -5.50 20.37 8.81
CA ASP A 209 -5.18 21.20 9.97
C ASP A 209 -3.95 20.68 10.73
N TRP A 210 -3.24 19.70 10.18
CA TRP A 210 -2.13 19.00 10.85
C TRP A 210 -1.05 19.96 11.39
N ALA A 211 -0.81 21.08 10.70
CA ALA A 211 0.15 22.13 11.04
C ALA A 211 -0.49 23.43 11.55
N LEU A 212 -1.80 23.43 11.86
CA LEU A 212 -2.56 24.63 12.21
C LEU A 212 -1.98 25.39 13.41
N ALA A 213 -1.54 24.66 14.44
CA ALA A 213 -0.95 25.24 15.66
C ALA A 213 0.38 26.00 15.44
N SER A 214 0.92 25.98 14.21
CA SER A 214 2.16 26.66 13.86
C SER A 214 2.06 27.56 12.63
N GLY A 215 0.86 28.04 12.29
CA GLY A 215 0.65 28.97 11.18
C GLY A 215 0.66 28.31 9.79
N GLY A 216 0.51 26.99 9.73
CA GLY A 216 0.70 26.18 8.52
C GLY A 216 -0.43 26.22 7.49
N ASP A 217 -1.15 27.32 7.31
CA ASP A 217 -2.21 27.42 6.27
C ASP A 217 -1.64 27.19 4.85
N HIS A 218 -0.34 27.43 4.66
CA HIS A 218 0.42 27.13 3.45
C HIS A 218 0.72 25.64 3.23
N PHE A 219 0.55 24.77 4.24
CA PHE A 219 0.95 23.35 4.22
C PHE A 219 -0.24 22.40 4.38
N LYS A 220 -1.45 22.90 4.10
CA LYS A 220 -2.72 22.18 4.29
C LYS A 220 -3.01 21.13 3.22
N ASP A 221 -2.33 21.19 2.08
CA ASP A 221 -2.51 20.24 0.99
C ASP A 221 -1.31 19.30 0.92
N GLY A 222 -1.55 18.06 0.51
CA GLY A 222 -0.50 17.04 0.43
C GLY A 222 -1.05 15.66 0.08
N VAL A 223 -0.21 14.65 0.05
CA VAL A 223 -0.65 13.27 -0.24
C VAL A 223 -0.27 12.33 0.88
N ILE A 224 -1.14 11.34 1.12
CA ILE A 224 -0.77 10.16 1.89
C ILE A 224 -0.32 9.10 0.89
N ALA A 225 0.85 8.52 1.12
CA ALA A 225 1.37 7.40 0.34
C ALA A 225 1.16 6.07 1.06
N LEU A 226 0.84 5.01 0.33
CA LEU A 226 0.92 3.62 0.81
C LEU A 226 1.80 2.83 -0.12
N THR A 227 2.78 2.17 0.49
CA THR A 227 3.74 1.35 -0.24
C THR A 227 3.34 -0.10 -0.10
N PHE A 228 2.92 -0.74 -1.19
CA PHE A 228 2.56 -2.15 -1.24
C PHE A 228 3.77 -3.00 -1.62
N ARG A 229 3.99 -4.11 -0.92
CA ARG A 229 4.98 -5.12 -1.32
C ARG A 229 4.29 -6.19 -2.15
N LEU A 230 4.64 -6.27 -3.44
CA LEU A 230 3.99 -7.18 -4.38
C LEU A 230 4.06 -8.66 -3.93
N PRO A 231 5.21 -9.20 -3.45
CA PRO A 231 5.26 -10.56 -2.90
C PRO A 231 4.25 -10.82 -1.78
N THR A 232 4.19 -9.95 -0.76
CA THR A 232 3.28 -10.13 0.37
C THR A 232 1.83 -10.00 -0.04
N LEU A 233 1.53 -9.10 -0.97
CA LEU A 233 0.20 -8.96 -1.55
C LEU A 233 -0.26 -10.25 -2.23
N MET A 234 0.63 -10.88 -3.02
CA MET A 234 0.32 -12.12 -3.70
C MET A 234 0.17 -13.28 -2.72
N ASP A 235 1.06 -13.40 -1.75
CA ASP A 235 0.97 -14.42 -0.69
C ASP A 235 -0.37 -14.34 0.03
N GLY A 236 -0.81 -13.12 0.39
CA GLY A 236 -2.11 -12.88 1.02
C GLY A 236 -3.30 -13.27 0.13
N ALA A 237 -3.27 -12.88 -1.14
CA ALA A 237 -4.35 -13.18 -2.08
C ALA A 237 -4.45 -14.67 -2.44
N LEU A 238 -3.33 -15.41 -2.38
CA LEU A 238 -3.27 -16.83 -2.75
C LEU A 238 -3.29 -17.78 -1.55
N ALA A 239 -3.19 -17.29 -0.31
CA ALA A 239 -3.05 -18.12 0.90
C ALA A 239 -4.12 -19.21 1.06
N HIS A 240 -5.32 -18.97 0.52
CA HIS A 240 -6.47 -19.88 0.61
C HIS A 240 -6.92 -20.44 -0.75
N GLN A 241 -6.07 -20.32 -1.77
CA GLN A 241 -6.34 -20.80 -3.12
C GLN A 241 -5.60 -22.12 -3.37
N ASP A 242 -6.28 -23.08 -4.02
CA ASP A 242 -5.60 -24.26 -4.54
C ASP A 242 -4.83 -23.88 -5.81
N MET A 243 -3.52 -23.75 -5.67
CA MET A 243 -2.59 -23.44 -6.76
C MET A 243 -2.05 -24.69 -7.47
N SER A 244 -2.54 -25.89 -7.12
CA SER A 244 -2.11 -27.12 -7.79
C SER A 244 -2.43 -27.06 -9.29
N GLY A 245 -1.40 -27.33 -10.10
CA GLY A 245 -1.49 -27.33 -11.56
C GLY A 245 -1.74 -25.97 -12.21
N VAL A 246 -1.68 -24.86 -11.47
CA VAL A 246 -1.98 -23.52 -11.98
C VAL A 246 -0.78 -22.59 -11.92
N ALA A 247 -0.58 -21.88 -13.02
CA ALA A 247 0.31 -20.75 -13.12
C ALA A 247 -0.48 -19.48 -13.38
N LEU A 248 0.06 -18.34 -12.92
CA LEU A 248 -0.53 -17.04 -13.17
C LEU A 248 0.51 -15.98 -13.47
N ARG A 249 0.04 -14.90 -14.08
CA ARG A 249 0.81 -13.68 -14.33
C ARG A 249 -0.09 -12.48 -14.10
N LEU A 250 0.41 -11.52 -13.34
CA LEU A 250 -0.25 -10.25 -13.08
C LEU A 250 0.52 -9.15 -13.79
N MET A 251 -0.17 -8.42 -14.65
CA MET A 251 0.39 -7.39 -15.51
C MET A 251 -0.28 -6.05 -15.28
N ASP A 252 0.46 -4.97 -15.52
CA ASP A 252 -0.03 -3.62 -15.65
C ASP A 252 0.16 -3.15 -17.10
N PRO A 253 -0.88 -3.23 -17.94
CA PRO A 253 -0.78 -2.88 -19.35
C PRO A 253 -0.40 -1.42 -19.61
N ALA A 254 -0.68 -0.51 -18.65
CA ALA A 254 -0.41 0.91 -18.79
C ALA A 254 1.08 1.27 -18.51
N ALA A 255 1.85 0.36 -17.91
CA ALA A 255 3.26 0.60 -17.62
C ALA A 255 4.16 0.44 -18.85
N ALA A 256 5.38 1.01 -18.75
CA ALA A 256 6.47 0.75 -19.69
C ALA A 256 6.78 -0.76 -19.74
N PRO A 257 7.18 -1.34 -20.90
CA PRO A 257 7.32 -2.78 -21.10
C PRO A 257 8.08 -3.52 -19.98
N GLU A 258 9.20 -2.96 -19.53
CA GLU A 258 10.07 -3.48 -18.48
C GLU A 258 9.47 -3.41 -17.07
N LYS A 259 8.34 -2.72 -16.91
CA LYS A 259 7.59 -2.55 -15.67
C LYS A 259 6.20 -3.16 -15.67
N ARG A 260 5.75 -3.72 -16.81
CA ARG A 260 4.41 -4.30 -16.93
C ARG A 260 4.19 -5.53 -16.07
N GLU A 261 5.18 -6.41 -15.96
CA GLU A 261 5.01 -7.61 -15.15
C GLU A 261 5.11 -7.27 -13.67
N LEU A 262 3.98 -7.23 -12.97
CA LEU A 262 3.95 -7.03 -11.53
C LEU A 262 4.44 -8.29 -10.82
N MET A 263 3.95 -9.46 -11.24
CA MET A 263 4.32 -10.75 -10.66
C MET A 263 3.95 -11.93 -11.57
N SER A 264 4.65 -13.05 -11.37
CA SER A 264 4.27 -14.35 -11.91
C SER A 264 4.42 -15.46 -10.86
N VAL A 265 3.57 -16.48 -10.94
CA VAL A 265 3.64 -17.70 -10.11
C VAL A 265 3.59 -18.90 -11.06
N GLY A 266 4.61 -19.75 -10.98
CA GLY A 266 4.79 -20.86 -11.92
C GLY A 266 5.07 -20.40 -13.35
N THR A 267 5.06 -21.35 -14.28
CA THR A 267 5.19 -21.08 -15.71
C THR A 267 3.90 -21.42 -16.41
N LEU A 268 3.35 -20.45 -17.14
CA LEU A 268 2.16 -20.62 -17.96
C LEU A 268 2.47 -21.56 -19.13
N GLU A 269 1.88 -22.75 -19.14
CA GLU A 269 2.08 -23.80 -20.14
C GLU A 269 0.79 -24.18 -20.86
N GLY A 270 0.90 -24.74 -22.07
CA GLY A 270 -0.26 -25.03 -22.93
C GLY A 270 -0.92 -23.78 -23.51
N ALA A 271 -1.94 -23.96 -24.36
CA ALA A 271 -2.61 -22.86 -25.05
C ALA A 271 -3.79 -22.26 -24.25
N ALA A 272 -4.44 -23.06 -23.41
CA ALA A 272 -5.62 -22.61 -22.65
C ALA A 272 -5.24 -21.54 -21.62
N ARG A 273 -5.94 -20.41 -21.66
CA ARG A 273 -5.73 -19.26 -20.77
C ARG A 273 -7.07 -18.66 -20.39
N ALA A 274 -7.17 -18.23 -19.15
CA ALA A 274 -8.23 -17.36 -18.69
C ALA A 274 -7.65 -16.00 -18.29
N ARG A 275 -8.41 -14.94 -18.53
CA ARG A 275 -8.04 -13.57 -18.18
C ARG A 275 -9.11 -12.92 -17.32
N ALA A 276 -8.68 -12.09 -16.40
CA ALA A 276 -9.52 -11.25 -15.57
C ALA A 276 -8.86 -9.88 -15.37
N THR A 277 -9.67 -8.85 -15.17
CA THR A 277 -9.20 -7.50 -14.91
C THR A 277 -9.38 -7.16 -13.43
N ILE A 278 -8.45 -6.39 -12.88
CA ILE A 278 -8.42 -5.99 -11.47
C ILE A 278 -8.22 -4.48 -11.43
N PRO A 279 -9.28 -3.69 -11.17
CA PRO A 279 -9.14 -2.25 -10.97
C PRO A 279 -8.32 -1.96 -9.71
N PHE A 280 -7.36 -1.03 -9.81
CA PHE A 280 -6.57 -0.58 -8.68
C PHE A 280 -6.23 0.91 -8.80
N ALA A 281 -6.80 1.71 -7.91
CA ALA A 281 -6.77 3.17 -8.01
C ALA A 281 -7.25 3.64 -9.40
N ASP A 282 -6.37 4.29 -10.17
CA ASP A 282 -6.61 4.74 -11.54
C ASP A 282 -5.94 3.84 -12.60
N ARG A 283 -5.51 2.63 -12.21
CA ARG A 283 -4.95 1.61 -13.09
C ARG A 283 -5.89 0.41 -13.20
N VAL A 284 -5.69 -0.40 -14.23
CA VAL A 284 -6.39 -1.68 -14.42
C VAL A 284 -5.33 -2.75 -14.67
N TYR A 285 -5.18 -3.67 -13.73
CA TYR A 285 -4.28 -4.80 -13.86
C TYR A 285 -4.95 -5.94 -14.61
N GLU A 286 -4.15 -6.73 -15.33
CA GLU A 286 -4.57 -7.91 -16.08
C GLU A 286 -3.99 -9.16 -15.43
N LEU A 287 -4.86 -10.03 -14.93
CA LEU A 287 -4.52 -11.35 -14.44
C LEU A 287 -4.69 -12.35 -15.59
N THR A 288 -3.64 -13.10 -15.89
CA THR A 288 -3.69 -14.29 -16.76
C THR A 288 -3.48 -15.54 -15.91
N VAL A 289 -4.37 -16.52 -16.05
CA VAL A 289 -4.30 -17.82 -15.39
C VAL A 289 -4.22 -18.92 -16.45
N GLY A 290 -3.39 -19.92 -16.22
CA GLY A 290 -3.23 -21.06 -17.10
C GLY A 290 -2.70 -22.28 -16.36
N SER A 291 -2.51 -23.37 -17.09
CA SER A 291 -1.91 -24.58 -16.52
C SER A 291 -0.42 -24.38 -16.26
N SER A 292 0.12 -25.09 -15.26
CA SER A 292 1.57 -25.22 -15.05
C SER A 292 2.00 -26.65 -15.37
N GLY A 293 3.09 -26.84 -16.12
CA GLY A 293 3.56 -28.17 -16.54
C GLY A 293 4.26 -28.99 -15.47
N ARG A 294 4.42 -28.44 -14.27
CA ARG A 294 4.76 -29.21 -13.08
C ARG A 294 3.57 -29.16 -12.14
N GLY A 295 2.91 -30.30 -11.94
CA GLY A 295 2.37 -30.59 -10.62
C GLY A 295 3.54 -30.47 -9.65
N ALA A 296 3.61 -29.37 -8.90
CA ALA A 296 4.64 -29.22 -7.89
C ALA A 296 4.50 -30.41 -6.92
N PRO A 297 5.58 -31.15 -6.64
CA PRO A 297 5.52 -32.23 -5.69
C PRO A 297 5.14 -31.65 -4.33
N LEU A 298 4.21 -32.34 -3.66
CA LEU A 298 3.90 -32.18 -2.24
C LEU A 298 5.22 -32.11 -1.46
N LEU A 299 5.65 -30.91 -1.05
CA LEU A 299 6.51 -30.81 0.11
C LEU A 299 5.62 -31.07 1.32
N THR A 300 5.68 -32.33 1.72
CA THR A 300 5.18 -32.85 2.98
C THR A 300 5.49 -31.86 4.10
N ARG A 301 4.39 -31.41 4.70
CA ARG A 301 4.34 -30.74 5.99
C ARG A 301 5.00 -31.64 7.04
N ARG A 302 6.32 -31.48 7.26
CA ARG A 302 6.96 -31.91 8.50
C ARG A 302 7.18 -30.68 9.37
N SER A 303 6.27 -30.56 10.33
CA SER A 303 6.42 -29.81 11.57
C SER A 303 7.83 -29.99 12.14
N SER A 304 8.60 -28.92 12.13
CA SER A 304 9.61 -28.70 13.17
C SER A 304 9.42 -27.29 13.71
N LEU A 305 8.62 -27.20 14.78
CA LEU A 305 8.68 -26.10 15.72
C LEU A 305 10.07 -26.12 16.38
N ARG A 306 11.08 -25.59 15.70
CA ARG A 306 12.28 -25.09 16.38
C ARG A 306 12.00 -23.64 16.73
N ARG A 307 11.67 -23.40 18.00
CA ARG A 307 11.73 -22.07 18.62
C ARG A 307 13.13 -21.52 18.34
N ALA A 308 13.23 -20.55 17.43
CA ALA A 308 14.42 -19.74 17.31
C ALA A 308 14.53 -18.90 18.58
N ARG A 309 15.40 -19.34 19.50
CA ARG A 309 15.92 -18.49 20.57
C ARG A 309 16.66 -17.33 19.90
N TRP A 310 16.28 -16.13 20.26
CA TRP A 310 17.02 -14.91 19.99
C TRP A 310 18.48 -15.08 20.47
N PRO A 311 19.49 -14.75 19.65
CA PRO A 311 20.85 -14.71 20.13
C PRO A 311 20.99 -13.51 21.08
N GLN A 312 21.19 -13.79 22.37
CA GLN A 312 21.79 -12.83 23.29
C GLN A 312 23.20 -12.55 22.80
N LEU A 313 23.41 -11.37 22.23
CA LEU A 313 24.74 -10.81 22.02
C LEU A 313 25.39 -10.62 23.40
N GLY A 314 26.26 -11.56 23.74
CA GLY A 314 27.21 -11.44 24.84
C GLY A 314 28.19 -10.32 24.52
N LEU A 315 28.11 -9.23 25.28
CA LEU A 315 29.21 -8.29 25.42
C LEU A 315 30.22 -8.92 26.39
N ASP A 316 31.26 -9.49 25.79
CA ASP A 316 32.45 -10.00 26.45
C ASP A 316 33.20 -8.83 27.12
N ARG A 317 33.11 -8.75 28.45
CA ARG A 317 33.96 -7.86 29.26
C ARG A 317 35.31 -8.55 29.46
N ARG A 318 36.32 -8.15 28.70
CA ARG A 318 37.72 -8.34 29.09
C ARG A 318 38.20 -7.14 29.92
N ALA A 319 38.48 -7.39 31.18
CA ALA A 319 39.31 -6.54 32.03
C ALA A 319 40.79 -6.94 31.90
N PRO A 320 41.73 -6.00 32.12
CA PRO A 320 43.04 -6.37 32.64
C PRO A 320 43.32 -5.69 33.99
N GLY A 321 44.00 -6.42 34.86
CA GLY A 321 44.97 -5.84 35.80
C GLY A 321 44.47 -5.53 37.20
N ALA A 322 44.64 -6.50 38.10
CA ALA A 322 44.62 -6.29 39.54
C ALA A 322 45.73 -5.34 40.01
N ARG A 323 45.38 -4.36 40.86
CA ARG A 323 46.25 -3.89 41.96
C ARG A 323 45.41 -3.60 43.20
N SER A 324 46.01 -3.92 44.32
CA SER A 324 45.54 -4.15 45.68
C SER A 324 45.20 -2.87 46.45
N ALA A 325 44.10 -2.93 47.23
CA ALA A 325 43.85 -2.45 48.63
C ALA A 325 44.36 -1.07 49.14
N PRO A 326 43.83 -0.48 50.24
CA PRO A 326 42.86 -1.03 51.19
C PRO A 326 41.66 -0.12 51.54
N GLN A 327 40.71 -0.75 52.23
CA GLN A 327 39.52 -0.23 52.88
C GLN A 327 39.81 0.93 53.87
N ARG A 328 38.89 1.90 53.91
CA ARG A 328 38.62 2.70 55.12
C ARG A 328 37.11 2.78 55.37
N HIS A 329 36.82 2.76 56.67
CA HIS A 329 35.56 2.66 57.38
C HIS A 329 34.51 3.75 57.07
N LEU A 330 33.25 3.30 57.10
CA LEU A 330 32.06 3.79 57.83
C LEU A 330 31.98 5.24 58.36
N SER A 331 30.72 5.69 58.42
CA SER A 331 30.15 6.89 59.05
C SER A 331 30.12 8.12 58.12
N ASP A 332 29.04 8.88 57.96
CA ASP A 332 27.98 9.15 58.91
C ASP A 332 26.71 9.73 58.26
N THR A 333 25.64 9.57 59.01
CA THR A 333 24.25 10.01 58.81
C THR A 333 24.12 11.54 58.81
N ARG A 334 23.29 12.12 57.95
CA ARG A 334 22.46 13.30 58.31
C ARG A 334 21.29 13.52 57.34
N ALA A 335 20.10 13.33 57.90
CA ALA A 335 18.82 13.72 57.36
C ALA A 335 18.60 15.24 57.50
N ILE A 336 17.99 15.88 56.49
CA ILE A 336 17.17 17.08 56.67
C ILE A 336 15.95 16.98 55.74
N SER A 337 14.77 16.83 56.35
CA SER A 337 13.45 16.88 55.73
C SER A 337 12.92 18.32 55.58
N PRO A 338 11.84 18.55 54.80
CA PRO A 338 11.54 19.82 54.16
C PRO A 338 10.65 20.74 55.02
N ARG A 339 10.81 22.06 54.87
CA ARG A 339 9.88 23.06 55.39
C ARG A 339 8.86 23.49 54.34
N ARG A 340 7.61 23.43 54.77
CA ARG A 340 6.38 23.85 54.10
C ARG A 340 5.78 24.97 54.96
N THR A 341 5.56 26.16 54.41
CA THR A 341 4.66 27.24 54.88
C THR A 341 4.74 28.36 53.83
N GLY A 342 3.70 29.06 53.39
CA GLY A 342 2.38 29.24 53.98
C GLY A 342 1.43 29.97 53.02
N ARG A 343 0.29 30.33 53.59
CA ARG A 343 -1.00 30.68 53.01
C ARG A 343 -1.37 32.10 53.46
N GLN A 344 -1.89 32.97 52.58
CA GLN A 344 -2.73 34.16 52.86
C GLN A 344 -3.18 34.70 51.48
N ARG A 345 -4.45 34.82 51.05
CA ARG A 345 -5.74 35.39 51.54
C ARG A 345 -5.78 36.92 51.72
N ARG A 346 -6.50 37.60 50.81
CA ARG A 346 -7.36 38.82 50.92
C ARG A 346 -8.12 38.96 49.58
N ASP A 347 -9.43 38.77 49.47
CA ASP A 347 -10.60 39.60 49.82
C ASP A 347 -10.65 40.99 49.16
N GLY A 348 -11.74 41.27 48.40
CA GLY A 348 -12.10 42.61 47.92
C GLY A 348 -13.17 42.64 46.80
N ARG A 349 -14.43 42.88 47.19
CA ARG A 349 -15.67 43.01 46.38
C ARG A 349 -15.67 44.19 45.38
N ARG A 350 -16.42 44.09 44.26
CA ARG A 350 -17.70 44.83 44.02
C ARG A 350 -18.34 44.53 42.65
N VAL A 351 -19.66 44.65 42.67
CA VAL A 351 -20.68 44.43 41.63
C VAL A 351 -21.08 45.77 41.01
N SER A 352 -21.34 45.82 39.70
CA SER A 352 -22.36 46.72 39.10
C SER A 352 -22.65 46.32 37.64
N GLY A 353 -23.93 46.11 37.35
CA GLY A 353 -24.48 45.66 36.06
C GLY A 353 -24.71 46.77 35.02
N PRO A 354 -25.47 46.49 33.94
CA PRO A 354 -25.43 47.20 32.67
C PRO A 354 -26.53 48.27 32.53
N PRO A 355 -26.50 49.16 31.51
CA PRO A 355 -27.67 49.89 31.09
C PRO A 355 -28.40 49.19 29.93
N ARG A 356 -29.70 49.48 29.88
CA ARG A 356 -30.77 48.87 29.07
C ARG A 356 -31.30 49.93 28.10
N SER A 357 -31.61 49.50 26.88
CA SER A 357 -32.80 49.85 26.04
C SER A 357 -33.13 51.28 25.59
N ALA A 358 -33.63 51.32 24.32
CA ALA A 358 -34.58 52.25 23.65
C ALA A 358 -33.96 52.91 22.41
N GLN A 359 -34.56 53.01 21.22
CA GLN A 359 -35.95 52.85 20.76
C GLN A 359 -35.94 52.81 19.20
N ALA A 360 -36.83 52.02 18.59
CA ALA A 360 -37.36 52.26 17.24
C ALA A 360 -38.64 53.11 17.35
N PRO A 361 -39.07 53.83 16.28
CA PRO A 361 -40.22 53.40 15.45
C PRO A 361 -39.95 53.61 13.93
N SER A 362 -40.32 52.73 13.00
CA SER A 362 -41.65 52.32 12.45
C SER A 362 -42.19 53.20 11.31
N ARG A 363 -42.63 52.51 10.23
CA ARG A 363 -43.56 52.89 9.14
C ARG A 363 -43.01 53.69 7.96
N ASP A 364 -43.52 53.54 6.75
CA ASP A 364 -44.32 52.55 6.01
C ASP A 364 -44.30 53.07 4.55
N GLN A 365 -44.64 52.19 3.59
CA GLN A 365 -45.50 52.45 2.41
C GLN A 365 -44.89 52.16 1.03
N ASN A 366 -45.50 51.12 0.44
CA ASN A 366 -46.17 51.11 -0.86
C ASN A 366 -45.37 50.93 -2.16
N CYS A 367 -45.50 49.70 -2.70
CA CYS A 367 -45.79 49.39 -4.11
C CYS A 367 -47.06 50.13 -4.63
N PRO A 368 -47.52 50.00 -5.90
CA PRO A 368 -47.03 49.15 -7.00
C PRO A 368 -46.98 49.83 -8.39
N SER A 369 -46.38 49.14 -9.35
CA SER A 369 -47.03 48.61 -10.57
C SER A 369 -46.11 47.58 -11.23
#